data_AF-A0A943UX99-F1
#
_entry.id   AF-A0A943UX99-F1
#
_cell.length_a   1.000
_cell.length_b   1.000
_cell.length_c   1.000
_cell.angle_alpha   90.00
_cell.angle_beta   90.00
_cell.angle_gamma   90.00
#
_symmetry.space_group_name_H-M   'P 1'
#
loop_
_entity.id
_entity.type
_entity.pdbx_description
1 polymer ?
#
loop_
_entity_poly.entity_id
_entity_poly.type
_entity_poly.pdbx_seq_one_letter_code
_entity_poly.pdbx_strand_id
1 'polypeptide(L)'
;MGDRVSHASAYDHDVSWGDADDGFEQDNGMLDPAETDIGPAADADVCDLAGADRLDLLEKAVCRHPLNRELLYKALELCFDPQELGALEREMLSLPEAARATQDPYHLACLLESVGGLRRIELDEKGAEVTYSQKQNLAEEEADDLVASVLFETTDEGRLFVRLHDPRRRFAELVDAEPNRRDSYIELLGFCGESPRSYAEVEAMLRGCGALASDRASGLPVQPSVFVDKLERAGILVWRDGWSLSDEGRGCLAALKDE
;
A
#
# COMPACT_ATOMS: atom_id res chain seq x y z
N MET A 1 -46.09 -64.73 36.59
CA MET A 1 -46.36 -63.55 37.44
C MET A 1 -45.14 -62.66 37.35
N GLY A 2 -45.30 -61.46 36.80
CA GLY A 2 -44.19 -60.51 36.57
C GLY A 2 -43.77 -59.79 37.85
N ASP A 3 -42.61 -59.14 37.80
CA ASP A 3 -42.54 -57.67 37.88
C ASP A 3 -41.15 -57.11 37.57
N ARG A 4 -41.13 -55.86 37.12
CA ARG A 4 -39.99 -55.02 36.73
C ARG A 4 -39.23 -54.49 37.96
N VAL A 5 -37.91 -54.30 37.83
CA VAL A 5 -37.09 -53.29 38.54
C VAL A 5 -35.90 -52.96 37.61
N SER A 6 -35.85 -51.81 36.92
CA SER A 6 -35.50 -50.42 37.32
C SER A 6 -33.99 -50.14 37.42
N HIS A 7 -33.56 -49.17 36.60
CA HIS A 7 -32.26 -48.50 36.55
C HIS A 7 -31.83 -47.90 37.90
N ALA A 8 -30.51 -47.86 38.15
CA ALA A 8 -29.76 -46.62 38.42
C ALA A 8 -28.25 -46.91 38.45
N SER A 9 -27.51 -46.15 37.65
CA SER A 9 -26.04 -46.12 37.63
C SER A 9 -25.53 -45.40 38.87
N ALA A 10 -24.64 -46.06 39.61
CA ALA A 10 -23.78 -45.41 40.60
C ALA A 10 -22.80 -44.47 39.87
N TYR A 11 -22.55 -43.29 40.44
CA TYR A 11 -21.23 -42.75 40.79
C TYR A 11 -21.46 -41.36 41.38
N ASP A 12 -21.57 -41.37 42.71
CA ASP A 12 -21.57 -40.19 43.57
C ASP A 12 -20.10 -39.90 43.89
N HIS A 13 -19.61 -38.73 43.50
CA HIS A 13 -18.36 -38.19 44.03
C HIS A 13 -18.48 -36.67 44.11
N ASP A 14 -18.71 -36.21 45.33
CA ASP A 14 -18.61 -34.81 45.74
C ASP A 14 -17.26 -34.22 45.31
N VAL A 15 -17.32 -33.17 44.49
CA VAL A 15 -16.22 -32.23 44.30
C VAL A 15 -16.68 -30.89 44.87
N SER A 16 -16.09 -30.57 46.02
CA SER A 16 -16.19 -29.27 46.68
C SER A 16 -15.61 -28.19 45.77
N TRP A 17 -16.46 -27.33 45.23
CA TRP A 17 -16.04 -26.09 44.58
C TRP A 17 -15.56 -25.13 45.67
N GLY A 18 -14.24 -25.12 45.89
CA GLY A 18 -13.59 -24.05 46.65
C GLY A 18 -13.78 -22.73 45.93
N ASP A 19 -13.94 -21.67 46.70
CA ASP A 19 -14.16 -20.29 46.26
C ASP A 19 -13.21 -19.93 45.11
N ALA A 20 -13.79 -19.72 43.93
CA ALA A 20 -13.07 -19.22 42.77
C ALA A 20 -12.70 -17.77 43.06
N ASP A 21 -11.39 -17.54 43.12
CA ASP A 21 -10.72 -16.25 43.07
C ASP A 21 -11.40 -15.35 42.03
N ASP A 22 -11.98 -14.23 42.47
CA ASP A 22 -12.50 -13.15 41.63
C ASP A 22 -11.32 -12.46 40.92
N GLY A 23 -10.69 -13.20 40.02
CA GLY A 23 -9.67 -12.69 39.12
C GLY A 23 -10.33 -11.72 38.15
N PHE A 24 -10.05 -10.43 38.34
CA PHE A 24 -10.34 -9.38 37.37
C PHE A 24 -10.07 -9.90 35.95
N GLU A 25 -11.11 -10.00 35.12
CA GLU A 25 -10.95 -10.12 33.68
C GLU A 25 -10.14 -8.90 33.23
N GLN A 26 -8.83 -9.08 33.07
CA GLN A 26 -8.00 -8.11 32.40
C GLN A 26 -8.44 -8.15 30.94
N ASP A 27 -9.13 -7.08 30.54
CA ASP A 27 -9.34 -6.74 29.15
C ASP A 27 -7.99 -6.82 28.44
N ASN A 28 -7.87 -7.84 27.60
CA ASN A 28 -6.67 -8.21 26.87
C ASN A 28 -6.58 -7.46 25.54
N GLY A 29 -7.41 -6.43 25.31
CA GLY A 29 -7.34 -5.54 24.16
C GLY A 29 -7.59 -6.24 22.83
N MET A 30 -8.09 -7.48 22.85
CA MET A 30 -8.38 -8.28 21.65
C MET A 30 -9.64 -7.82 20.90
N LEU A 31 -10.47 -7.00 21.55
CA LEU A 31 -11.63 -6.34 20.95
C LEU A 31 -11.32 -4.89 20.55
N ASP A 32 -10.17 -4.37 20.94
CA ASP A 32 -9.69 -3.09 20.45
C ASP A 32 -9.25 -3.29 18.99
N PRO A 33 -9.70 -2.43 18.05
CA PRO A 33 -9.15 -2.42 16.71
C PRO A 33 -7.63 -2.29 16.79
N ALA A 34 -6.91 -3.02 15.95
CA ALA A 34 -5.47 -2.82 15.83
C ALA A 34 -5.20 -1.32 15.54
N GLU A 35 -4.11 -0.73 16.03
CA GLU A 35 -3.73 0.66 15.68
C GLU A 35 -3.62 0.86 14.14
N THR A 36 -3.45 -0.25 13.41
CA THR A 36 -3.46 -0.30 11.94
C THR A 36 -4.86 -0.24 11.30
N ASP A 37 -5.93 -0.53 12.03
CA ASP A 37 -7.34 -0.54 11.58
C ASP A 37 -8.11 0.73 11.95
N ILE A 38 -7.52 1.58 12.80
CA ILE A 38 -8.07 2.91 13.09
C ILE A 38 -7.74 3.81 11.89
N GLY A 39 -8.71 3.97 10.99
CA GLY A 39 -8.68 5.02 9.99
C GLY A 39 -8.57 6.39 10.68
N PRO A 40 -7.87 7.37 10.09
CA PRO A 40 -7.87 8.72 10.64
C PRO A 40 -9.33 9.17 10.78
N ALA A 41 -9.65 9.80 11.91
CA ALA A 41 -10.92 10.48 12.06
C ALA A 41 -11.08 11.44 10.87
N ALA A 42 -12.12 11.23 10.07
CA ALA A 42 -12.59 12.25 9.15
C ALA A 42 -12.81 13.53 9.97
N ASP A 43 -12.42 14.69 9.43
CA ASP A 43 -12.66 16.03 9.98
C ASP A 43 -11.50 16.70 10.75
N ALA A 44 -10.25 16.28 10.57
CA ALA A 44 -9.15 17.24 10.71
C ALA A 44 -9.12 18.10 9.44
N ASP A 45 -9.51 19.37 9.55
CA ASP A 45 -9.46 20.33 8.44
C ASP A 45 -8.01 20.46 7.97
N VAL A 46 -7.66 19.69 6.95
CA VAL A 46 -6.32 19.61 6.38
C VAL A 46 -5.90 21.01 5.89
N CYS A 47 -6.86 21.91 5.62
CA CYS A 47 -6.63 23.25 5.11
C CYS A 47 -5.69 24.12 5.96
N ASP A 48 -5.52 23.85 7.26
CA ASP A 48 -4.71 24.66 8.17
C ASP A 48 -3.32 24.10 8.52
N LEU A 49 -2.92 22.95 7.94
CA LEU A 49 -1.60 22.36 8.18
C LEU A 49 -0.50 23.03 7.36
N ALA A 50 0.66 23.27 7.99
CA ALA A 50 1.86 23.72 7.29
C ALA A 50 2.34 22.65 6.28
N GLY A 51 2.98 23.07 5.18
CA GLY A 51 3.39 22.15 4.11
C GLY A 51 4.28 20.97 4.56
N ALA A 52 5.11 21.16 5.59
CA ALA A 52 5.90 20.07 6.19
C ALA A 52 5.02 19.02 6.89
N ASP A 53 4.03 19.47 7.65
CA ASP A 53 3.09 18.57 8.35
C ASP A 53 2.22 17.80 7.34
N ARG A 54 1.86 18.42 6.20
CA ARG A 54 1.13 17.76 5.11
C ARG A 54 1.96 16.69 4.41
N LEU A 55 3.24 16.97 4.12
CA LEU A 55 4.14 15.99 3.53
C LEU A 55 4.31 14.77 4.45
N ASP A 56 4.48 14.98 5.75
CA ASP A 56 4.59 13.90 6.74
C ASP A 56 3.32 13.04 6.80
N LEU A 57 2.13 13.64 6.70
CA LEU A 57 0.86 12.91 6.63
C LEU A 57 0.74 12.09 5.35
N LEU A 58 1.08 12.69 4.20
CA LEU A 58 1.10 12.01 2.92
C LEU A 58 2.08 10.83 2.93
N GLU A 59 3.29 11.03 3.46
CA GLU A 59 4.29 9.97 3.61
C GLU A 59 3.78 8.80 4.45
N LYS A 60 3.20 9.10 5.62
CA LYS A 60 2.61 8.08 6.49
C LYS A 60 1.50 7.32 5.78
N ALA A 61 0.60 8.00 5.08
CA ALA A 61 -0.53 7.38 4.41
C ALA A 61 -0.10 6.50 3.24
N VAL A 62 0.74 7.01 2.35
CA VAL A 62 1.20 6.28 1.16
C VAL A 62 2.11 5.11 1.53
N CYS A 63 2.94 5.26 2.57
CA CYS A 63 3.87 4.21 2.98
C CYS A 63 3.28 3.19 3.98
N ARG A 64 2.07 3.40 4.49
CA ARG A 64 1.43 2.53 5.49
C ARG A 64 1.21 1.10 4.99
N HIS A 65 0.65 0.96 3.79
CA HIS A 65 0.25 -0.33 3.22
C HIS A 65 1.08 -0.64 1.97
N PRO A 66 2.07 -1.55 2.05
CA PRO A 66 2.97 -1.84 0.93
C PRO A 66 2.26 -2.27 -0.35
N LEU A 67 1.10 -2.92 -0.24
CA LEU A 67 0.32 -3.39 -1.40
C LEU A 67 -0.35 -2.26 -2.18
N ASN A 68 -0.63 -1.11 -1.54
CA ASN A 68 -1.26 0.04 -2.18
C ASN A 68 -0.24 1.12 -2.59
N ARG A 69 0.95 1.08 -1.99
CA ARG A 69 1.95 2.15 -2.07
C ARG A 69 2.30 2.54 -3.51
N GLU A 70 2.63 1.58 -4.38
CA GLU A 70 3.01 1.91 -5.77
C GLU A 70 1.82 2.45 -6.57
N LEU A 71 0.61 1.94 -6.33
CA LEU A 71 -0.58 2.43 -7.02
C LEU A 71 -0.95 3.86 -6.58
N LEU A 72 -0.80 4.18 -5.29
CA LEU A 72 -0.93 5.54 -4.76
C LEU A 72 0.13 6.48 -5.34
N TYR A 73 1.40 6.05 -5.41
CA TYR A 73 2.48 6.81 -6.03
C TYR A 73 2.16 7.11 -7.51
N LYS A 74 1.73 6.11 -8.28
CA LYS A 74 1.38 6.28 -9.69
C LYS A 74 0.14 7.14 -9.90
N ALA A 75 -0.85 7.10 -9.00
CA ALA A 75 -1.99 8.01 -9.03
C ALA A 75 -1.56 9.49 -8.92
N LEU A 76 -0.59 9.79 -8.03
CA LEU A 76 0.00 11.13 -7.95
C LEU A 76 0.72 11.52 -9.25
N GLU A 77 1.41 10.60 -9.93
CA GLU A 77 2.04 10.90 -11.23
C GLU A 77 1.00 11.13 -12.34
N LEU A 78 -0.04 10.30 -12.41
CA LEU A 78 -1.10 10.42 -13.41
C LEU A 78 -1.85 11.76 -13.31
N CYS A 79 -2.00 12.29 -12.08
CA CYS A 79 -2.63 13.58 -11.82
C CYS A 79 -1.68 14.78 -11.89
N PHE A 80 -0.44 14.62 -12.39
CA PHE A 80 0.41 15.78 -12.69
C PHE A 80 -0.22 16.72 -13.70
N ASP A 81 -1.00 16.19 -14.63
CA ASP A 81 -1.97 16.94 -15.41
C ASP A 81 -3.37 16.58 -14.89
N PRO A 82 -4.29 17.55 -14.68
CA PRO A 82 -5.61 17.26 -14.12
C PRO A 82 -6.34 16.12 -14.85
N GLN A 83 -6.78 15.11 -14.09
CA GLN A 83 -7.48 13.94 -14.61
C GLN A 83 -8.91 13.89 -14.10
N GLU A 84 -9.87 13.57 -14.98
CA GLU A 84 -11.23 13.25 -14.56
C GLU A 84 -11.23 11.96 -13.74
N LEU A 85 -12.05 11.88 -12.68
CA LEU A 85 -12.11 10.71 -11.79
C LEU A 85 -12.26 9.39 -12.57
N GLY A 86 -13.24 9.29 -13.47
CA GLY A 86 -13.44 8.05 -14.24
C GLY A 86 -12.32 7.75 -15.26
N ALA A 87 -11.52 8.74 -15.65
CA ALA A 87 -10.31 8.50 -16.44
C ALA A 87 -9.17 7.99 -15.55
N LEU A 88 -8.94 8.65 -14.40
CA LEU A 88 -7.96 8.24 -13.40
C LEU A 88 -8.18 6.78 -12.95
N GLU A 89 -9.41 6.40 -12.62
CA GLU A 89 -9.72 5.02 -12.19
C GLU A 89 -9.38 4.00 -13.28
N ARG A 90 -9.71 4.30 -14.55
CA ARG A 90 -9.40 3.41 -15.68
C ARG A 90 -7.91 3.27 -15.90
N GLU A 91 -7.17 4.37 -15.85
CA GLU A 91 -5.71 4.36 -15.96
C GLU A 91 -5.09 3.55 -14.81
N MET A 92 -5.52 3.79 -13.57
CA MET A 92 -5.06 3.04 -12.41
C MET A 92 -5.32 1.53 -12.54
N LEU A 93 -6.51 1.12 -13.00
CA LEU A 93 -6.84 -0.30 -13.22
C LEU A 93 -6.03 -0.94 -14.36
N SER A 94 -5.48 -0.16 -15.28
CA SER A 94 -4.62 -0.67 -16.34
C SER A 94 -3.20 -1.02 -15.87
N LEU A 95 -2.80 -0.49 -14.70
CA LEU A 95 -1.50 -0.71 -14.11
C LEU A 95 -1.41 -2.11 -13.47
N PRO A 96 -0.26 -2.80 -13.55
CA PRO A 96 -0.10 -4.12 -12.95
C PRO A 96 -0.25 -4.12 -11.41
N GLU A 97 0.07 -3.01 -10.76
CA GLU A 97 -0.03 -2.85 -9.31
C GLU A 97 -1.48 -2.95 -8.81
N ALA A 98 -2.46 -2.63 -9.67
CA ALA A 98 -3.89 -2.74 -9.34
C ALA A 98 -4.32 -4.17 -9.03
N ALA A 99 -3.69 -5.19 -9.62
CA ALA A 99 -4.03 -6.59 -9.37
C ALA A 99 -3.76 -7.02 -7.91
N ARG A 100 -2.92 -6.28 -7.18
CA ARG A 100 -2.51 -6.58 -5.80
C ARG A 100 -2.98 -5.55 -4.78
N ALA A 101 -3.50 -4.41 -5.23
CA ALA A 101 -4.00 -3.39 -4.32
C ALA A 101 -5.17 -3.94 -3.49
N THR A 102 -5.24 -3.54 -2.22
CA THR A 102 -6.30 -3.95 -1.30
C THR A 102 -7.51 -3.02 -1.32
N GLN A 103 -7.41 -1.91 -2.05
CA GLN A 103 -8.47 -0.91 -2.21
C GLN A 103 -8.63 -0.57 -3.68
N ASP A 104 -9.85 -0.20 -4.07
CA ASP A 104 -10.13 0.25 -5.43
C ASP A 104 -9.59 1.68 -5.67
N PRO A 105 -9.44 2.08 -6.95
CA PRO A 105 -8.90 3.38 -7.31
C PRO A 105 -9.63 4.59 -6.72
N TYR A 106 -10.95 4.53 -6.57
CA TYR A 106 -11.74 5.62 -5.97
C TYR A 106 -11.30 5.87 -4.52
N HIS A 107 -11.23 4.83 -3.69
CA HIS A 107 -10.81 4.97 -2.30
C HIS A 107 -9.36 5.45 -2.18
N LEU A 108 -8.48 5.02 -3.09
CA LEU A 108 -7.09 5.47 -3.13
C LEU A 108 -6.99 6.96 -3.52
N ALA A 109 -7.79 7.44 -4.47
CA ALA A 109 -7.84 8.86 -4.83
C ALA A 109 -8.38 9.72 -3.68
N CYS A 110 -9.47 9.29 -3.02
CA CYS A 110 -10.00 9.97 -1.83
C CYS A 110 -8.99 9.98 -0.67
N LEU A 111 -8.24 8.89 -0.47
CA LEU A 111 -7.15 8.88 0.51
C LEU A 111 -6.13 9.98 0.20
N LEU A 112 -5.63 10.04 -1.04
CA LEU A 112 -4.65 11.06 -1.44
C LEU A 112 -5.20 12.49 -1.32
N GLU A 113 -6.49 12.71 -1.62
CA GLU A 113 -7.17 13.99 -1.39
C GLU A 113 -7.17 14.36 0.10
N SER A 114 -7.64 13.45 0.96
CA SER A 114 -7.77 13.67 2.40
C SER A 114 -6.43 13.88 3.13
N VAL A 115 -5.30 13.46 2.53
CA VAL A 115 -3.96 13.74 3.09
C VAL A 115 -3.21 14.82 2.31
N GLY A 116 -3.89 15.50 1.38
CA GLY A 116 -3.37 16.65 0.65
C GLY A 116 -2.36 16.33 -0.46
N GLY A 117 -2.28 15.08 -0.93
CA GLY A 117 -1.52 14.71 -2.13
C GLY A 117 -2.23 15.04 -3.45
N LEU A 118 -3.56 14.98 -3.46
CA LEU A 118 -4.40 15.42 -4.57
C LEU A 118 -5.31 16.59 -4.15
N ARG A 119 -5.62 17.46 -5.10
CA ARG A 119 -6.68 18.47 -5.02
C ARG A 119 -7.83 18.03 -5.90
N ARG A 120 -9.03 17.99 -5.32
CA ARG A 120 -10.28 17.82 -6.06
C ARG A 120 -10.71 19.16 -6.67
N ILE A 121 -11.09 19.13 -7.94
CA ILE A 121 -11.55 20.29 -8.71
C ILE A 121 -12.93 19.91 -9.25
N GLU A 122 -13.96 20.59 -8.78
CA GLU A 122 -15.32 20.37 -9.25
C GLU A 122 -15.62 21.36 -10.38
N LEU A 123 -16.21 20.89 -11.48
CA LEU A 123 -16.49 21.71 -12.65
C LEU A 123 -18.00 21.73 -12.94
N ASP A 124 -18.50 22.90 -13.35
CA ASP A 124 -19.88 23.06 -13.82
C ASP A 124 -20.07 22.55 -15.26
N GLU A 125 -21.28 22.61 -15.80
CA GLU A 125 -21.61 22.17 -17.17
C GLU A 125 -20.80 22.91 -18.26
N LYS A 126 -20.22 24.07 -17.94
CA LYS A 126 -19.39 24.88 -18.84
C LYS A 126 -17.90 24.61 -18.67
N GLY A 127 -17.53 23.72 -17.75
CA GLY A 127 -16.13 23.40 -17.41
C GLY A 127 -15.46 24.44 -16.53
N ALA A 128 -16.21 25.33 -15.86
CA ALA A 128 -15.66 26.29 -14.91
C ALA A 128 -15.61 25.69 -13.51
N GLU A 129 -14.54 26.00 -12.75
CA GLU A 129 -14.38 25.52 -11.37
C GLU A 129 -15.51 26.04 -10.48
N VAL A 130 -16.20 25.11 -9.82
CA VAL A 130 -17.24 25.36 -8.83
C VAL A 130 -16.56 25.69 -7.52
N THR A 131 -16.74 26.93 -7.07
CA THR A 131 -16.15 27.42 -5.83
C THR A 131 -17.04 27.12 -4.62
N TYR A 132 -16.42 27.00 -3.45
CA TYR A 132 -17.14 26.92 -2.17
C TYR A 132 -18.19 28.04 -2.02
N SER A 133 -17.87 29.25 -2.46
CA SER A 133 -18.76 30.41 -2.36
C SER A 133 -20.06 30.27 -3.16
N GLN A 134 -20.04 29.47 -4.24
CA GLN A 134 -21.23 29.16 -5.04
C GLN A 134 -22.08 28.09 -4.36
N LYS A 135 -21.46 27.17 -3.62
CA LYS A 135 -22.15 26.09 -2.90
C LYS A 135 -22.72 26.49 -1.54
N GLN A 136 -22.08 27.43 -0.83
CA GLN A 136 -22.40 27.75 0.58
C GLN A 136 -23.85 28.19 0.85
N ASN A 137 -24.59 28.62 -0.18
CA ASN A 137 -25.98 29.08 -0.06
C ASN A 137 -27.00 28.14 -0.73
N LEU A 138 -26.55 26.97 -1.20
CA LEU A 138 -27.39 25.97 -1.86
C LEU A 138 -27.74 24.85 -0.88
N ALA A 139 -28.89 24.21 -1.09
CA ALA A 139 -29.13 22.91 -0.50
C ALA A 139 -28.15 21.86 -1.08
N GLU A 140 -27.96 20.74 -0.39
CA GLU A 140 -27.05 19.66 -0.83
C GLU A 140 -27.38 19.17 -2.25
N GLU A 141 -28.66 18.90 -2.53
CA GLU A 141 -29.12 18.49 -3.88
C GLU A 141 -28.79 19.55 -4.96
N GLU A 142 -28.96 20.83 -4.64
CA GLU A 142 -28.65 21.93 -5.57
C GLU A 142 -27.14 22.12 -5.76
N ALA A 143 -26.34 21.85 -4.72
CA ALA A 143 -24.88 21.91 -4.78
C ALA A 143 -24.27 20.75 -5.58
N ASP A 144 -24.92 19.58 -5.54
CA ASP A 144 -24.55 18.41 -6.35
C ASP A 144 -24.94 18.62 -7.81
N ASP A 145 -26.14 19.12 -8.09
CA ASP A 145 -26.59 19.46 -9.44
C ASP A 145 -25.71 20.52 -10.13
N LEU A 146 -25.00 21.35 -9.35
CA LEU A 146 -24.05 22.33 -9.87
C LEU A 146 -22.77 21.69 -10.42
N VAL A 147 -22.40 20.49 -9.95
CA VAL A 147 -21.17 19.81 -10.35
C VAL A 147 -21.46 18.84 -11.50
N ALA A 148 -20.98 19.18 -12.68
CA ALA A 148 -21.08 18.32 -13.86
C ALA A 148 -19.96 17.29 -13.94
N SER A 149 -18.76 17.61 -13.43
CA SER A 149 -17.62 16.68 -13.42
C SER A 149 -16.60 17.00 -12.33
N VAL A 150 -15.72 16.04 -12.05
CA VAL A 150 -14.68 16.13 -11.02
C VAL A 150 -13.34 15.78 -11.62
N LEU A 151 -12.36 16.65 -11.43
CA LEU A 151 -10.95 16.39 -11.72
C LEU A 151 -10.13 16.24 -10.44
N PHE A 152 -9.05 15.48 -10.54
CA PHE A 152 -7.98 15.42 -9.54
C PHE A 152 -6.68 15.94 -10.13
N GLU A 153 -6.01 16.80 -9.37
CA GLU A 153 -4.72 17.38 -9.70
C GLU A 153 -3.73 17.19 -8.54
N THR A 154 -2.50 16.79 -8.85
CA THR A 154 -1.47 16.60 -7.82
C THR A 154 -0.97 17.93 -7.27
N THR A 155 -1.03 18.06 -5.96
CA THR A 155 -0.59 19.24 -5.20
C THR A 155 0.93 19.40 -5.24
N ASP A 156 1.44 20.53 -4.75
CA ASP A 156 2.89 20.75 -4.62
C ASP A 156 3.53 19.75 -3.65
N GLU A 157 2.85 19.41 -2.55
CA GLU A 157 3.24 18.37 -1.61
C GLU A 157 3.25 17.00 -2.27
N GLY A 158 2.22 16.66 -3.05
CA GLY A 158 2.15 15.43 -3.84
C GLY A 158 3.31 15.31 -4.83
N ARG A 159 3.64 16.39 -5.54
CA ARG A 159 4.79 16.44 -6.45
C ARG A 159 6.11 16.32 -5.70
N LEU A 160 6.24 16.92 -4.51
CA LEU A 160 7.43 16.77 -3.68
C LEU A 160 7.58 15.31 -3.20
N PHE A 161 6.50 14.68 -2.74
CA PHE A 161 6.50 13.27 -2.39
C PHE A 161 6.96 12.39 -3.55
N VAL A 162 6.40 12.59 -4.76
CA VAL A 162 6.81 11.84 -5.96
C VAL A 162 8.32 12.01 -6.23
N ARG A 163 8.85 13.24 -6.16
CA ARG A 163 10.30 13.48 -6.34
C ARG A 163 11.17 12.80 -5.28
N LEU A 164 10.73 12.78 -4.02
CA LEU A 164 11.49 12.17 -2.92
C LEU A 164 11.46 10.64 -2.99
N HIS A 165 10.36 10.08 -3.48
CA HIS A 165 10.13 8.64 -3.62
C HIS A 165 10.29 8.11 -5.04
N ASP A 166 11.03 8.82 -5.89
CA ASP A 166 11.38 8.38 -7.24
C ASP A 166 11.94 6.93 -7.23
N PRO A 167 11.40 6.01 -8.06
CA PRO A 167 11.84 4.62 -8.10
C PRO A 167 13.36 4.43 -8.30
N ARG A 168 13.99 5.28 -9.13
CA ARG A 168 15.44 5.19 -9.39
C ARG A 168 16.23 5.58 -8.15
N ARG A 169 15.77 6.61 -7.42
CA ARG A 169 16.35 7.00 -6.14
C ARG A 169 16.20 5.90 -5.10
N ARG A 170 15.00 5.32 -4.95
CA ARG A 170 14.75 4.20 -4.03
C ARG A 170 15.64 3.00 -4.33
N PHE A 171 15.84 2.71 -5.62
CA PHE A 171 16.74 1.65 -6.05
C PHE A 171 18.22 1.96 -5.74
N ALA A 172 18.68 3.19 -5.99
CA ALA A 172 20.03 3.60 -5.63
C ALA A 172 20.28 3.47 -4.13
N GLU A 173 19.35 3.96 -3.30
CA GLU A 173 19.42 3.84 -1.83
C GLU A 173 19.45 2.37 -1.38
N LEU A 174 18.67 1.50 -2.02
CA LEU A 174 18.70 0.05 -1.78
C LEU A 174 20.07 -0.57 -2.07
N VAL A 175 20.67 -0.23 -3.22
CA VAL A 175 21.98 -0.76 -3.64
C VAL A 175 23.10 -0.23 -2.73
N ASP A 176 23.06 1.05 -2.37
CA ASP A 176 24.06 1.71 -1.51
C ASP A 176 24.00 1.19 -0.07
N ALA A 177 22.81 0.84 0.42
CA ALA A 177 22.65 0.24 1.74
C ALA A 177 23.30 -1.15 1.85
N GLU A 178 23.37 -1.90 0.74
CA GLU A 178 23.91 -3.27 0.71
C GLU A 178 24.85 -3.51 -0.47
N PRO A 179 26.06 -2.89 -0.49
CA PRO A 179 26.94 -2.94 -1.66
C PRO A 179 27.37 -4.37 -2.05
N ASN A 180 27.47 -5.28 -1.07
CA ASN A 180 27.81 -6.68 -1.32
C ASN A 180 26.73 -7.44 -2.11
N ARG A 181 25.52 -6.91 -2.22
CA ARG A 181 24.40 -7.50 -2.96
C ARG A 181 24.13 -6.78 -4.29
N ARG A 182 24.89 -5.72 -4.61
CA ARG A 182 24.74 -4.94 -5.85
C ARG A 182 24.70 -5.84 -7.07
N ASP A 183 25.71 -6.70 -7.24
CA ASP A 183 25.79 -7.57 -8.41
C ASP A 183 24.61 -8.54 -8.50
N SER A 184 24.14 -9.06 -7.36
CA SER A 184 22.95 -9.92 -7.30
C SER A 184 21.67 -9.18 -7.71
N TYR A 185 21.51 -7.90 -7.33
CA TYR A 185 20.40 -7.08 -7.82
C TYR A 185 20.50 -6.88 -9.32
N ILE A 186 21.67 -6.51 -9.85
CA ILE A 186 21.87 -6.27 -11.29
C ILE A 186 21.59 -7.53 -12.10
N GLU A 187 22.09 -8.68 -11.66
CA GLU A 187 21.86 -9.98 -12.31
C GLU A 187 20.37 -10.35 -12.30
N LEU A 188 19.67 -10.13 -11.18
CA LEU A 188 18.23 -10.33 -11.09
C LEU A 188 17.45 -9.41 -12.04
N LEU A 189 17.84 -8.13 -12.15
CA LEU A 189 17.21 -7.21 -13.10
C LEU A 189 17.44 -7.65 -14.55
N GLY A 190 18.66 -8.09 -14.88
CA GLY A 190 18.97 -8.67 -16.19
C GLY A 190 18.07 -9.87 -16.49
N PHE A 191 17.97 -10.79 -15.54
CA PHE A 191 17.18 -12.01 -15.67
C PHE A 191 15.68 -11.73 -15.87
N CYS A 192 15.09 -10.83 -15.07
CA CYS A 192 13.69 -10.40 -15.20
C CYS A 192 13.44 -9.46 -16.39
N GLY A 193 14.49 -8.87 -16.97
CA GLY A 193 14.41 -8.01 -18.14
C GLY A 193 14.25 -8.77 -19.46
N GLU A 194 14.67 -10.04 -19.51
CA GLU A 194 14.55 -10.89 -20.71
C GLU A 194 13.13 -11.43 -20.93
N SER A 195 12.48 -11.86 -19.84
CA SER A 195 11.11 -12.39 -19.84
C SER A 195 10.56 -12.41 -18.41
N PRO A 196 9.23 -12.45 -18.21
CA PRO A 196 8.63 -12.65 -16.89
C PRO A 196 9.17 -13.92 -16.22
N ARG A 197 9.48 -13.83 -14.91
CA ARG A 197 10.08 -14.95 -14.14
C ARG A 197 9.18 -15.41 -13.00
N SER A 198 9.04 -16.73 -12.87
CA SER A 198 8.41 -17.34 -11.70
C SER A 198 9.31 -17.24 -10.46
N TYR A 199 8.71 -17.43 -9.28
CA TYR A 199 9.47 -17.48 -8.03
C TYR A 199 10.56 -18.57 -8.04
N ALA A 200 10.25 -19.76 -8.57
CA ALA A 200 11.19 -20.88 -8.62
C ALA A 200 12.41 -20.57 -9.51
N GLU A 201 12.22 -19.86 -10.62
CA GLU A 201 13.32 -19.42 -11.49
C GLU A 201 14.19 -18.36 -10.81
N VAL A 202 13.57 -17.37 -10.14
CA VAL A 202 14.29 -16.35 -9.36
C VAL A 202 15.10 -17.00 -8.24
N GLU A 203 14.50 -17.94 -7.50
CA GLU A 203 15.18 -18.68 -6.45
C GLU A 203 16.39 -19.47 -6.99
N ALA A 204 16.22 -20.20 -8.09
CA ALA A 204 17.30 -20.97 -8.70
C ALA A 204 18.48 -20.08 -9.12
N MET A 205 18.19 -18.92 -9.71
CA MET A 205 19.20 -17.94 -10.10
C MET A 205 19.96 -17.40 -8.88
N LEU A 206 19.24 -16.91 -7.85
CA LEU A 206 19.87 -16.33 -6.65
C LEU A 206 20.72 -17.35 -5.87
N ARG A 207 20.30 -18.63 -5.86
CA ARG A 207 21.12 -19.73 -5.32
C ARG A 207 22.41 -19.93 -6.14
N GLY A 208 22.31 -19.83 -7.46
CA GLY A 208 23.43 -20.01 -8.38
C GLY A 208 24.54 -18.96 -8.24
N CYS A 209 24.18 -17.70 -7.97
CA CYS A 209 25.15 -16.61 -7.80
C CYS A 209 25.61 -16.39 -6.34
N GLY A 210 25.17 -17.23 -5.40
CA GLY A 210 25.57 -17.14 -3.99
C GLY A 210 24.98 -15.95 -3.23
N ALA A 211 23.99 -15.25 -3.80
CA ALA A 211 23.34 -14.07 -3.23
C ALA A 211 22.65 -14.32 -1.88
N LEU A 212 22.32 -15.59 -1.61
CA LEU A 212 21.59 -16.03 -0.41
C LEU A 212 22.51 -16.33 0.78
N ALA A 213 23.79 -15.95 0.70
CA ALA A 213 24.72 -16.02 1.83
C ALA A 213 24.16 -15.27 3.05
N SER A 214 24.54 -15.73 4.25
CA SER A 214 23.96 -15.22 5.49
C SER A 214 24.09 -13.71 5.63
N ASP A 215 23.00 -13.10 6.06
CA ASP A 215 22.98 -11.69 6.41
C ASP A 215 23.79 -11.41 7.68
N ARG A 216 24.48 -10.27 7.74
CA ARG A 216 25.35 -9.92 8.87
C ARG A 216 24.59 -9.61 10.15
N ALA A 217 23.35 -9.11 10.04
CA ALA A 217 22.57 -8.74 11.21
C ALA A 217 21.88 -9.96 11.85
N SER A 218 21.32 -10.84 11.03
CA SER A 218 20.59 -12.03 11.53
C SER A 218 21.44 -13.30 11.62
N GLY A 219 22.55 -13.39 10.88
CA GLY A 219 23.33 -14.63 10.74
C GLY A 219 22.64 -15.72 9.92
N LEU A 220 21.41 -15.48 9.46
CA LEU A 220 20.60 -16.43 8.70
C LEU A 220 20.75 -16.21 7.20
N PRO A 221 20.63 -17.29 6.37
CA PRO A 221 20.57 -17.16 4.93
C PRO A 221 19.43 -16.21 4.50
N VAL A 222 19.72 -15.36 3.52
CA VAL A 222 18.70 -14.47 2.96
C VAL A 222 17.74 -15.30 2.13
N GLN A 223 16.43 -15.06 2.27
CA GLN A 223 15.43 -15.71 1.45
C GLN A 223 15.33 -15.01 0.07
N PRO A 224 15.08 -15.74 -1.04
CA PRO A 224 14.86 -15.13 -2.36
C PRO A 224 13.78 -14.04 -2.36
N SER A 225 12.70 -14.24 -1.59
CA SER A 225 11.62 -13.26 -1.45
C SER A 225 12.11 -11.89 -0.99
N VAL A 226 13.17 -11.82 -0.16
CA VAL A 226 13.73 -10.55 0.31
C VAL A 226 14.25 -9.69 -0.84
N PHE A 227 14.83 -10.31 -1.88
CA PHE A 227 15.30 -9.58 -3.07
C PHE A 227 14.12 -9.05 -3.89
N VAL A 228 13.12 -9.91 -4.12
CA VAL A 228 11.90 -9.55 -4.83
C VAL A 228 11.16 -8.42 -4.12
N ASP A 229 10.87 -8.58 -2.83
CA ASP A 229 10.14 -7.60 -2.02
C ASP A 229 10.84 -6.24 -2.00
N LYS A 230 12.17 -6.23 -1.89
CA LYS A 230 12.95 -4.98 -1.91
C LYS A 230 12.90 -4.28 -3.27
N LEU A 231 12.99 -5.03 -4.37
CA LEU A 231 12.91 -4.47 -5.72
C LEU A 231 11.48 -4.01 -6.09
N GLU A 232 10.45 -4.73 -5.64
CA GLU A 232 9.06 -4.27 -5.74
C GLU A 232 8.86 -2.97 -4.95
N ARG A 233 9.34 -2.93 -3.70
CA ARG A 233 9.27 -1.72 -2.85
C ARG A 233 10.12 -0.57 -3.39
N ALA A 234 11.09 -0.83 -4.25
CA ALA A 234 11.83 0.20 -4.98
C ALA A 234 11.10 0.64 -6.26
N GLY A 235 10.00 0.00 -6.66
CA GLY A 235 9.26 0.31 -7.90
C GLY A 235 9.97 -0.21 -9.16
N ILE A 236 10.88 -1.17 -9.02
CA ILE A 236 11.75 -1.66 -10.09
C ILE A 236 11.24 -2.97 -10.69
N LEU A 237 10.65 -3.82 -9.85
CA LEU A 237 9.97 -5.04 -10.27
C LEU A 237 8.46 -4.91 -10.09
N VAL A 238 7.73 -5.52 -11.01
CA VAL A 238 6.27 -5.64 -10.98
C VAL A 238 5.85 -7.06 -11.33
N TRP A 239 4.73 -7.51 -10.79
CA TRP A 239 4.14 -8.81 -11.12
C TRP A 239 3.24 -8.68 -12.36
N ARG A 240 3.56 -9.42 -13.42
CA ARG A 240 2.78 -9.52 -14.66
C ARG A 240 2.86 -10.96 -15.19
N ASP A 241 2.09 -11.87 -14.59
CA ASP A 241 2.20 -13.32 -14.82
C ASP A 241 3.60 -13.90 -14.53
N GLY A 242 4.38 -13.15 -13.75
CA GLY A 242 5.79 -13.35 -13.46
C GLY A 242 6.47 -12.02 -13.17
N TRP A 243 7.60 -12.07 -12.44
CA TRP A 243 8.40 -10.88 -12.15
C TRP A 243 9.00 -10.32 -13.42
N SER A 244 8.68 -9.06 -13.69
CA SER A 244 9.14 -8.30 -14.85
C SER A 244 9.65 -6.94 -14.40
N LEU A 245 10.51 -6.31 -15.20
CA LEU A 245 10.92 -4.93 -14.96
C LEU A 245 9.74 -3.95 -15.18
N SER A 246 9.63 -2.95 -14.31
CA SER A 246 8.89 -1.71 -14.61
C SER A 246 9.61 -0.91 -15.70
N ASP A 247 9.02 0.20 -16.16
CA ASP A 247 9.70 1.11 -17.09
C ASP A 247 10.93 1.76 -16.43
N GLU A 248 10.81 2.11 -15.15
CA GLU A 248 11.90 2.64 -14.34
C GLU A 248 12.98 1.59 -14.12
N GLY A 249 12.59 0.32 -13.89
CA GLY A 249 13.54 -0.78 -13.76
C GLY A 249 14.32 -1.07 -15.04
N ARG A 250 13.66 -0.98 -16.22
CA ARG A 250 14.34 -1.02 -17.52
C ARG A 250 15.34 0.14 -17.65
N GLY A 251 14.94 1.34 -17.26
CA GLY A 251 15.80 2.53 -17.27
C GLY A 251 17.03 2.38 -16.36
N CYS A 252 16.85 1.88 -15.14
CA CYS A 252 17.95 1.62 -14.20
C CYS A 252 18.93 0.57 -14.74
N LEU A 253 18.41 -0.53 -15.28
CA LEU A 253 19.25 -1.58 -15.86
C LEU A 253 20.05 -1.09 -17.07
N ALA A 254 19.46 -0.24 -17.91
CA ALA A 254 20.15 0.37 -19.04
C ALA A 254 21.30 1.27 -18.56
N ALA A 255 21.04 2.17 -17.60
CA ALA A 255 22.05 3.06 -17.04
C ALA A 255 23.24 2.30 -16.43
N LEU A 256 22.97 1.18 -15.73
CA LEU A 256 24.01 0.34 -15.13
C LEU A 256 24.87 -0.43 -16.15
N LYS A 257 24.38 -0.63 -17.39
CA LYS A 257 25.14 -1.29 -18.46
C LYS A 257 26.03 -0.32 -19.24
N ASP A 258 25.75 0.97 -19.14
CA ASP A 258 26.50 2.04 -19.80
C ASP A 258 27.65 2.59 -18.92
N GLU A 259 27.72 2.18 -17.65
CA GLU A 259 28.82 2.44 -16.68
C GLU A 259 30.00 1.49 -16.86
#